data_AF-A0A5N8XWT5-F1
#
_entry.id   AF-A0A5N8XWT5-F1
#
_cell.length_a   1.000
_cell.length_b   1.000
_cell.length_c   1.000
_cell.angle_alpha   90.00
_cell.angle_beta   90.00
_cell.angle_gamma   90.00
#
_symmetry.space_group_name_H-M   'P 1'
#
loop_
_entity.id
_entity.type
_entity.pdbx_description
1 polymer ?
#
loop_
_entity_poly.entity_id
_entity_poly.type
_entity_poly.pdbx_seq_one_letter_code
_entity_poly.pdbx_strand_id
1 'polypeptide(L)'
;MTATPSRPDTPFAPRAQHPACPRPGRPSGGAPDLSPRASGPVRARDLLTLVTLPLLAALALPAAFAGGGTRRWFGGRAESQRAEAQAAKDDAAAAFYELDTAQRDLRISIETITAVDDSPAARRAVSVFDALGRRIDEASHQYINAVDAHDLDRDDLEASVAARARAELTAAKDELTRVKQELDRFEEGLGPLLGKAETQLARLAPAVERARQALLAATNALDGVRSSGLRADDLAARLAALGPELTRLNQGAGQHGVPQTLERADRVARDAEAVRAEAERLPERAAEIDHRLVSLRTRAEALRTRSGQVDPVLSELRRRFAAACWQDLQHVPEQAAQSVAQAELKLREARAARDEQRWPDATSLLSTVRALLNDTDEAVSAAGDRLRRLNAVQKDPRQEIDRTRFAIRDAQRLAMAGRATPDPRHARPLDDSVGRLERAIGTLEGRHPDYWHFLTETEAVRATVARVVSQIREDRGAGSA
;
A
#
# COMPACT_ATOMS: atom_id res chain seq x y z
N MET A 1 -47.69 -83.99 11.66
CA MET A 1 -48.49 -82.82 11.21
C MET A 1 -47.76 -82.16 10.06
N THR A 2 -48.33 -82.35 8.87
CA THR A 2 -48.29 -81.54 7.63
C THR A 2 -48.17 -80.02 7.86
N ALA A 3 -47.73 -79.14 6.97
CA ALA A 3 -47.18 -79.17 5.62
C ALA A 3 -46.76 -77.72 5.25
N THR A 4 -45.66 -77.58 4.48
CA THR A 4 -45.47 -76.76 3.26
C THR A 4 -45.68 -75.21 3.27
N PRO A 5 -44.87 -74.44 2.49
CA PRO A 5 -44.66 -72.98 2.60
C PRO A 5 -45.33 -72.17 1.46
N SER A 6 -45.14 -70.84 1.39
CA SER A 6 -45.34 -70.04 0.16
C SER A 6 -44.55 -68.72 0.15
N ARG A 7 -43.94 -68.44 -1.01
CA ARG A 7 -43.20 -67.23 -1.46
C ARG A 7 -44.19 -66.24 -2.16
N PRO A 8 -43.74 -65.28 -2.98
CA PRO A 8 -43.41 -63.86 -2.73
C PRO A 8 -44.47 -62.91 -3.37
N ASP A 9 -44.34 -61.58 -3.26
CA ASP A 9 -44.95 -60.66 -4.26
C ASP A 9 -44.38 -59.22 -4.21
N THR A 10 -43.87 -58.78 -5.36
CA THR A 10 -43.85 -57.42 -5.91
C THR A 10 -44.52 -57.54 -7.30
N PRO A 11 -45.08 -56.52 -7.99
CA PRO A 11 -44.84 -55.07 -7.86
C PRO A 11 -46.10 -54.19 -8.03
N PHE A 12 -46.02 -52.87 -7.79
CA PHE A 12 -46.92 -51.92 -8.47
C PHE A 12 -46.31 -50.50 -8.53
N ALA A 13 -46.16 -49.99 -9.74
CA ALA A 13 -46.02 -48.57 -10.06
C ALA A 13 -47.36 -48.04 -10.58
N PRO A 14 -47.65 -46.75 -10.41
CA PRO A 14 -48.25 -46.00 -11.51
C PRO A 14 -47.63 -44.62 -11.75
N ARG A 15 -47.78 -44.19 -13.00
CA ARG A 15 -47.35 -42.93 -13.63
C ARG A 15 -48.19 -41.70 -13.21
N ALA A 16 -47.50 -40.56 -13.27
CA ALA A 16 -47.89 -39.23 -13.77
C ALA A 16 -48.91 -38.37 -13.00
N GLN A 17 -48.45 -37.16 -12.64
CA GLN A 17 -49.12 -35.88 -12.94
C GLN A 17 -48.16 -34.70 -12.70
N HIS A 18 -47.92 -33.90 -13.74
CA HIS A 18 -47.35 -32.54 -13.67
C HIS A 18 -48.40 -31.58 -13.06
N PRO A 19 -47.98 -30.48 -12.39
CA PRO A 19 -48.01 -29.18 -13.09
C PRO A 19 -46.94 -28.15 -12.70
N ALA A 20 -46.61 -27.34 -13.71
CA ALA A 20 -46.40 -25.88 -13.74
C ALA A 20 -45.39 -25.17 -12.82
N CYS A 21 -44.45 -24.47 -13.49
CA CYS A 21 -43.63 -23.38 -12.97
C CYS A 21 -44.45 -22.16 -12.48
N PRO A 22 -43.96 -21.40 -11.49
CA PRO A 22 -44.32 -20.00 -11.31
C PRO A 22 -43.26 -19.04 -11.88
N ARG A 23 -43.74 -18.08 -12.69
CA ARG A 23 -43.03 -16.85 -13.07
C ARG A 23 -42.88 -15.93 -11.84
N PRO A 24 -41.80 -15.14 -11.71
CA PRO A 24 -41.79 -14.00 -10.80
C PRO A 24 -42.41 -12.77 -11.48
N GLY A 25 -43.41 -12.19 -10.80
CA GLY A 25 -44.14 -11.00 -11.23
C GLY A 25 -43.36 -9.69 -11.01
N ARG A 26 -43.59 -8.75 -11.92
CA ARG A 26 -43.43 -7.32 -11.69
C ARG A 26 -44.45 -6.85 -10.64
N PRO A 27 -44.10 -5.80 -9.88
CA PRO A 27 -45.07 -4.78 -9.52
C PRO A 27 -44.65 -3.42 -10.10
N SER A 28 -45.61 -2.82 -10.79
CA SER A 28 -45.68 -1.41 -11.15
C SER A 28 -46.80 -0.79 -10.33
N GLY A 29 -46.57 0.37 -9.72
CA GLY A 29 -47.65 1.28 -9.33
C GLY A 29 -47.38 2.10 -8.07
N GLY A 30 -47.45 3.43 -8.21
CA GLY A 30 -47.96 4.32 -7.16
C GLY A 30 -46.99 5.34 -6.60
N ALA A 31 -46.96 6.54 -7.20
CA ALA A 31 -46.39 7.78 -6.65
C ALA A 31 -47.21 8.28 -5.42
N PRO A 32 -46.72 9.23 -4.59
CA PRO A 32 -46.57 10.62 -5.01
C PRO A 32 -45.34 11.38 -4.46
N ASP A 33 -44.88 12.32 -5.29
CA ASP A 33 -44.62 13.72 -4.94
C ASP A 33 -44.02 14.05 -3.56
N LEU A 34 -42.69 14.22 -3.49
CA LEU A 34 -42.04 15.25 -2.68
C LEU A 34 -40.72 15.67 -3.35
N SER A 35 -40.67 16.93 -3.73
CA SER A 35 -39.57 17.63 -4.39
C SER A 35 -38.23 17.55 -3.63
N PRO A 36 -37.07 17.58 -4.30
CA PRO A 36 -35.88 18.20 -3.74
C PRO A 36 -35.81 19.64 -4.27
N ARG A 37 -36.34 20.56 -3.47
CA ARG A 37 -36.04 21.99 -3.56
C ARG A 37 -34.53 22.17 -3.52
N ALA A 38 -33.96 22.63 -4.63
CA ALA A 38 -32.65 23.26 -4.63
C ALA A 38 -32.68 24.45 -3.64
N SER A 39 -31.99 24.26 -2.53
CA SER A 39 -31.70 25.25 -1.49
C SER A 39 -30.23 24.98 -1.17
N GLY A 40 -29.28 25.72 -1.74
CA GLY A 40 -29.00 27.10 -1.42
C GLY A 40 -28.06 27.13 -0.20
N PRO A 41 -26.80 27.55 -0.33
CA PRO A 41 -25.94 27.78 0.84
C PRO A 41 -26.39 29.07 1.52
N VAL A 42 -26.89 28.96 2.75
CA VAL A 42 -27.13 30.09 3.67
C VAL A 42 -26.16 29.89 4.83
N ARG A 43 -25.01 30.59 4.84
CA ARG A 43 -24.75 31.87 5.52
C ARG A 43 -25.07 31.87 7.02
N ALA A 44 -24.02 32.01 7.82
CA ALA A 44 -23.94 32.75 9.08
C ALA A 44 -22.45 32.77 9.48
N ARG A 45 -21.78 33.85 9.91
CA ARG A 45 -22.15 35.20 10.32
C ARG A 45 -20.84 36.01 10.32
N ASP A 46 -20.79 37.13 9.61
CA ASP A 46 -20.98 38.50 10.13
C ASP A 46 -19.82 39.02 10.98
N LEU A 47 -19.05 39.97 10.44
CA LEU A 47 -19.04 41.38 10.87
C LEU A 47 -17.85 42.11 10.24
N LEU A 48 -18.10 42.93 9.22
CA LEU A 48 -17.34 44.16 9.00
C LEU A 48 -18.19 45.15 8.19
N THR A 49 -18.71 46.10 8.94
CA THR A 49 -19.34 47.39 8.62
C THR A 49 -18.50 48.22 7.62
N LEU A 50 -19.08 48.70 6.50
CA LEU A 50 -19.67 50.06 6.28
C LEU A 50 -18.58 51.17 6.31
N VAL A 51 -18.32 52.00 5.28
CA VAL A 51 -19.19 53.04 4.67
C VAL A 51 -18.47 53.70 3.44
N THR A 52 -19.20 53.75 2.32
CA THR A 52 -19.37 54.77 1.24
C THR A 52 -18.23 55.63 0.63
N LEU A 53 -18.08 55.52 -0.71
CA LEU A 53 -18.48 56.48 -1.80
C LEU A 53 -17.95 57.96 -1.79
N PRO A 54 -18.03 58.74 -2.90
CA PRO A 54 -16.94 58.93 -3.87
C PRO A 54 -16.72 60.41 -4.30
N LEU A 55 -15.80 60.61 -5.25
CA LEU A 55 -15.65 61.76 -6.18
C LEU A 55 -15.41 63.17 -5.60
N LEU A 56 -14.32 63.82 -6.02
CA LEU A 56 -14.32 65.15 -6.65
C LEU A 56 -12.92 65.57 -7.11
N ALA A 57 -12.87 66.13 -8.31
CA ALA A 57 -11.70 66.71 -8.96
C ALA A 57 -11.34 68.10 -8.39
N ALA A 58 -10.05 68.47 -8.41
CA ALA A 58 -9.58 69.85 -8.34
C ALA A 58 -8.36 70.00 -9.28
N LEU A 59 -8.55 70.41 -10.54
CA LEU A 59 -8.47 71.79 -11.02
C LEU A 59 -7.22 72.55 -10.56
N ALA A 60 -6.18 72.45 -11.40
CA ALA A 60 -5.14 73.46 -11.51
C ALA A 60 -5.71 74.68 -12.27
N LEU A 61 -5.71 75.86 -11.64
CA LEU A 61 -5.72 77.17 -12.30
C LEU A 61 -5.13 78.23 -11.33
N PRO A 62 -4.41 79.26 -11.82
CA PRO A 62 -3.75 80.26 -11.01
C PRO A 62 -4.71 81.42 -10.69
N ALA A 63 -4.77 81.85 -9.44
CA ALA A 63 -5.43 83.09 -9.04
C ALA A 63 -4.38 84.07 -8.50
N ALA A 64 -4.04 85.04 -9.35
CA ALA A 64 -3.42 86.28 -8.93
C ALA A 64 -4.45 87.12 -8.17
N PHE A 65 -4.10 87.56 -6.95
CA PHE A 65 -4.64 88.78 -6.36
C PHE A 65 -3.48 89.56 -5.75
N ALA A 66 -3.31 90.78 -6.26
CA ALA A 66 -2.42 91.78 -5.75
C ALA A 66 -3.10 92.56 -4.61
N GLY A 67 -2.38 92.66 -3.50
CA GLY A 67 -2.59 93.61 -2.40
C GLY A 67 -1.49 93.30 -1.38
N GLY A 68 -0.56 94.18 -1.01
CA GLY A 68 -0.49 95.63 -1.11
C GLY A 68 0.07 96.14 0.21
N GLY A 69 1.39 96.43 0.26
CA GLY A 69 2.07 97.13 1.36
C GLY A 69 2.40 96.24 2.57
N THR A 70 3.65 95.97 2.93
CA THR A 70 4.73 96.93 3.19
C THR A 70 6.06 96.19 3.34
N ARG A 71 7.11 96.85 2.84
CA ARG A 71 8.55 96.61 2.96
C ARG A 71 9.03 95.66 4.09
N ARG A 72 9.66 94.55 3.70
CA ARG A 72 10.80 93.96 4.44
C ARG A 72 11.83 93.39 3.45
N TRP A 73 12.68 94.27 2.92
CA TRP A 73 13.62 94.01 1.82
C TRP A 73 14.92 93.29 2.25
N PHE A 74 15.08 92.80 3.49
CA PHE A 74 16.30 92.04 3.86
C PHE A 74 16.04 90.94 4.91
N GLY A 75 15.12 90.00 4.63
CA GLY A 75 14.83 88.87 5.55
C GLY A 75 14.43 87.52 4.94
N GLY A 76 14.12 87.43 3.64
CA GLY A 76 13.52 86.21 3.04
C GLY A 76 14.42 84.99 2.90
N ARG A 77 15.74 85.12 3.05
CA ARG A 77 16.67 83.98 2.92
C ARG A 77 16.73 83.13 4.18
N ALA A 78 16.57 83.72 5.37
CA ALA A 78 16.58 82.99 6.64
C ALA A 78 15.26 82.20 6.84
N GLU A 79 14.13 82.78 6.46
CA GLU A 79 12.81 82.13 6.51
C GLU A 79 12.72 80.92 5.56
N SER A 80 13.23 81.06 4.32
CA SER A 80 13.32 79.94 3.36
C SER A 80 14.19 78.79 3.89
N GLN A 81 15.33 79.11 4.52
CA GLN A 81 16.24 78.11 5.08
C GLN A 81 15.65 77.39 6.29
N ARG A 82 14.85 78.09 7.10
CA ARG A 82 14.09 77.48 8.21
C ARG A 82 13.03 76.51 7.69
N ALA A 83 12.24 76.92 6.68
CA ALA A 83 11.25 76.06 6.07
C ALA A 83 11.89 74.81 5.42
N GLU A 84 13.03 74.96 4.77
CA GLU A 84 13.78 73.84 4.19
C GLU A 84 14.38 72.91 5.27
N ALA A 85 14.82 73.44 6.41
CA ALA A 85 15.29 72.63 7.55
C ALA A 85 14.13 71.86 8.21
N GLN A 86 12.95 72.49 8.34
CA GLN A 86 11.75 71.82 8.85
C GLN A 86 11.28 70.71 7.92
N ALA A 87 11.28 70.95 6.60
CA ALA A 87 10.97 69.91 5.62
C ALA A 87 11.96 68.73 5.71
N ALA A 88 13.27 69.01 5.90
CA ALA A 88 14.27 67.97 6.12
C ALA A 88 14.04 67.17 7.41
N LYS A 89 13.53 67.82 8.48
CA LYS A 89 13.15 67.17 9.73
C LYS A 89 11.95 66.23 9.53
N ASP A 90 10.91 66.70 8.84
CA ASP A 90 9.71 65.91 8.56
C ASP A 90 10.04 64.70 7.66
N ASP A 91 10.88 64.89 6.64
CA ASP A 91 11.38 63.82 5.77
C ASP A 91 12.21 62.78 6.54
N ALA A 92 13.08 63.22 7.46
CA ALA A 92 13.88 62.32 8.30
C ALA A 92 13.00 61.55 9.29
N ALA A 93 11.98 62.21 9.86
CA ALA A 93 11.00 61.57 10.73
C ALA A 93 10.21 60.49 9.97
N ALA A 94 9.77 60.77 8.74
CA ALA A 94 9.11 59.78 7.89
C ALA A 94 10.01 58.57 7.61
N ALA A 95 11.27 58.80 7.23
CA ALA A 95 12.25 57.72 7.00
C ALA A 95 12.50 56.87 8.27
N PHE A 96 12.52 57.50 9.45
CA PHE A 96 12.65 56.80 10.73
C PHE A 96 11.44 55.90 11.02
N TYR A 97 10.21 56.40 10.83
CA TYR A 97 8.99 55.61 11.02
C TYR A 97 8.89 54.43 10.04
N GLU A 98 9.26 54.64 8.77
CA GLU A 98 9.28 53.57 7.77
C GLU A 98 10.28 52.47 8.13
N LEU A 99 11.48 52.84 8.62
CA LEU A 99 12.50 51.88 9.05
C LEU A 99 12.05 51.08 10.28
N ASP A 100 11.50 51.74 11.31
CA ASP A 100 10.99 51.06 12.53
C ASP A 100 9.85 50.09 12.18
N THR A 101 8.94 50.49 11.28
CA THR A 101 7.84 49.63 10.81
C THR A 101 8.39 48.39 10.11
N ALA A 102 9.30 48.57 9.14
CA ALA A 102 9.93 47.46 8.42
C ALA A 102 10.71 46.52 9.35
N GLN A 103 11.40 47.07 10.36
CA GLN A 103 12.12 46.27 11.35
C GLN A 103 11.19 45.41 12.21
N ARG A 104 10.01 45.93 12.58
CA ARG A 104 8.99 45.19 13.33
C ARG A 104 8.38 44.06 12.50
N ASP A 105 8.03 44.33 11.24
CA ASP A 105 7.47 43.33 10.35
C ASP A 105 8.47 42.19 10.09
N LEU A 106 9.73 42.54 9.82
CA LEU A 106 10.78 41.55 9.63
C LEU A 106 11.06 40.70 10.88
N ARG A 107 10.88 41.26 12.07
CA ARG A 107 11.01 40.52 13.34
C ARG A 107 10.01 39.38 13.41
N ILE A 108 8.76 39.61 13.03
CA ILE A 108 7.71 38.59 12.98
C ILE A 108 8.11 37.46 12.01
N SER A 109 8.69 37.82 10.86
CA SER A 109 9.21 36.86 9.89
C SER A 109 10.33 35.99 10.46
N ILE A 110 11.29 36.60 11.17
CA ILE A 110 12.39 35.88 11.83
C ILE A 110 11.88 34.97 12.96
N GLU A 111 10.93 35.45 13.78
CA GLU A 111 10.28 34.65 14.82
C GLU A 111 9.54 33.45 14.22
N THR A 112 8.85 33.63 13.09
CA THR A 112 8.16 32.55 12.38
C THR A 112 9.14 31.50 11.85
N ILE A 113 10.26 31.92 11.25
CA ILE A 113 11.30 31.00 10.77
C ILE A 113 11.89 30.22 11.95
N THR A 114 12.29 30.90 13.01
CA THR A 114 12.97 30.28 14.16
C THR A 114 12.07 29.38 14.99
N ALA A 115 10.75 29.63 15.00
CA ALA A 115 9.79 28.73 15.65
C ALA A 115 9.75 27.33 15.02
N VAL A 116 10.19 27.17 13.76
CA VAL A 116 10.03 25.92 13.00
C VAL A 116 11.30 25.40 12.32
N ASP A 117 12.37 26.20 12.24
CA ASP A 117 13.61 25.84 11.54
C ASP A 117 14.85 26.21 12.38
N ASP A 118 15.69 25.20 12.70
CA ASP A 118 17.00 25.36 13.38
C ASP A 118 18.19 25.02 12.46
N SER A 119 17.96 25.08 11.15
CA SER A 119 19.01 24.87 10.16
C SER A 119 20.09 25.95 10.28
N PRO A 120 21.31 25.68 9.78
CA PRO A 120 22.35 26.71 9.69
C PRO A 120 21.90 27.94 8.89
N ALA A 121 20.96 27.79 7.95
CA ALA A 121 20.41 28.92 7.20
C ALA A 121 19.52 29.81 8.08
N ALA A 122 18.63 29.22 8.89
CA ALA A 122 17.80 29.94 9.85
C ALA A 122 18.65 30.66 10.92
N ARG A 123 19.67 29.98 11.48
CA ARG A 123 20.61 30.61 12.42
C ARG A 123 21.42 31.75 11.81
N ARG A 124 21.81 31.64 10.54
CA ARG A 124 22.42 32.76 9.80
C ARG A 124 21.46 33.93 9.63
N ALA A 125 20.19 33.67 9.30
CA ALA A 125 19.18 34.72 9.18
C ALA A 125 19.04 35.52 10.48
N VAL A 126 19.00 34.85 11.63
CA VAL A 126 19.00 35.51 12.96
C VAL A 126 20.26 36.36 13.14
N SER A 127 21.45 35.80 12.89
CA SER A 127 22.71 36.54 13.05
C SER A 127 22.81 37.78 12.14
N VAL A 128 22.27 37.70 10.92
CA VAL A 128 22.24 38.82 9.97
C VAL A 128 21.23 39.87 10.43
N PHE A 129 20.06 39.45 10.90
CA PHE A 129 19.05 40.34 11.48
C PHE A 129 19.61 41.08 12.71
N ASP A 130 20.33 40.41 13.60
CA ASP A 130 20.98 41.04 14.77
C ASP A 130 22.03 42.08 14.35
N ALA A 131 22.77 41.81 13.29
CA ALA A 131 23.76 42.76 12.75
C ALA A 131 23.09 43.97 12.11
N LEU A 132 21.96 43.79 11.43
CA LEU A 132 21.14 44.89 10.90
C LEU A 132 20.51 45.70 12.04
N GLY A 133 20.02 45.05 13.09
CA GLY A 133 19.48 45.71 14.29
C GLY A 133 20.47 46.72 14.88
N ARG A 134 21.74 46.31 15.09
CA ARG A 134 22.79 47.23 15.57
C ARG A 134 23.03 48.44 14.66
N ARG A 135 22.85 48.28 13.34
CA ARG A 135 23.00 49.37 12.37
C ARG A 135 21.79 50.30 12.36
N ILE A 136 20.60 49.74 12.55
CA ILE A 136 19.37 50.51 12.74
C ILE A 136 19.47 51.36 14.00
N ASP A 137 19.99 50.79 15.10
CA ASP A 137 20.20 51.53 16.36
C ASP A 137 21.16 52.72 16.16
N GLU A 138 22.26 52.51 15.44
CA GLU A 138 23.23 53.58 15.11
C GLU A 138 22.61 54.68 14.23
N ALA A 139 21.89 54.32 13.16
CA ALA A 139 21.21 55.29 12.31
C ALA A 139 20.10 56.05 13.06
N SER A 140 19.41 55.37 13.96
CA SER A 140 18.39 55.95 14.84
C SER A 140 19.00 56.97 15.81
N HIS A 141 20.16 56.65 16.41
CA HIS A 141 20.89 57.59 17.25
C HIS A 141 21.37 58.82 16.49
N GLN A 142 21.86 58.66 15.25
CA GLN A 142 22.26 59.79 14.41
C GLN A 142 21.08 60.73 14.11
N TYR A 143 19.90 60.17 13.82
CA TYR A 143 18.67 60.94 13.65
C TYR A 143 18.24 61.66 14.93
N ILE A 144 18.19 60.96 16.07
CA ILE A 144 17.80 61.56 17.37
C ILE A 144 18.75 62.71 17.73
N ASN A 145 20.06 62.49 17.61
CA ASN A 145 21.07 63.53 17.87
C ASN A 145 20.91 64.73 16.93
N ALA A 146 20.60 64.52 15.65
CA ALA A 146 20.37 65.59 14.68
C ALA A 146 19.09 66.38 15.00
N VAL A 147 18.05 65.74 15.50
CA VAL A 147 16.81 66.41 15.93
C VAL A 147 17.02 67.18 17.24
N ASP A 148 17.75 66.60 18.20
CA ASP A 148 17.99 67.20 19.52
C ASP A 148 18.99 68.36 19.48
N ALA A 149 19.93 68.35 18.53
CA ALA A 149 20.96 69.39 18.39
C ALA A 149 20.42 70.74 17.91
N HIS A 150 19.25 70.77 17.26
CA HIS A 150 18.71 71.98 16.62
C HIS A 150 17.27 72.27 17.04
N ASP A 151 17.08 73.31 17.85
CA ASP A 151 15.76 73.88 18.14
C ASP A 151 15.30 74.76 16.96
N LEU A 152 14.63 74.12 16.00
CA LEU A 152 14.10 74.78 14.80
C LEU A 152 12.89 75.70 15.10
N ASP A 153 12.34 75.68 16.32
CA ASP A 153 11.19 76.49 16.72
C ASP A 153 11.59 77.87 17.27
N ARG A 154 12.90 78.11 17.50
CA ARG A 154 13.44 79.36 18.05
C ARG A 154 13.28 80.59 17.13
N ASP A 155 12.63 81.66 17.59
CA ASP A 155 12.26 82.86 16.79
C ASP A 155 13.45 83.62 16.15
N ASP A 156 14.67 83.51 16.69
CA ASP A 156 15.90 84.19 16.24
C ASP A 156 16.94 83.25 15.60
N LEU A 157 16.50 82.15 14.98
CA LEU A 157 17.39 81.15 14.37
C LEU A 157 18.27 81.75 13.26
N GLU A 158 19.59 81.62 13.40
CA GLU A 158 20.54 82.05 12.37
C GLU A 158 20.46 81.18 11.11
N ALA A 159 20.57 81.80 9.94
CA ALA A 159 20.53 81.10 8.65
C ALA A 159 21.67 80.07 8.48
N SER A 160 22.81 80.28 9.14
CA SER A 160 23.94 79.33 9.20
C SER A 160 23.58 78.07 9.99
N VAL A 161 22.85 78.22 11.09
CA VAL A 161 22.37 77.13 11.95
C VAL A 161 21.26 76.36 11.22
N ALA A 162 20.31 77.05 10.58
CA ALA A 162 19.28 76.41 9.76
C ALA A 162 19.87 75.58 8.59
N ALA A 163 20.87 76.10 7.89
CA ALA A 163 21.56 75.38 6.83
C ALA A 163 22.33 74.15 7.34
N ARG A 164 22.93 74.24 8.53
CA ARG A 164 23.61 73.13 9.20
C ARG A 164 22.62 72.05 9.65
N ALA A 165 21.52 72.45 10.29
CA ALA A 165 20.44 71.54 10.70
C ALA A 165 19.87 70.78 9.50
N ARG A 166 19.59 71.48 8.39
CA ARG A 166 19.16 70.86 7.13
C ARG A 166 20.15 69.82 6.65
N ALA A 167 21.45 70.13 6.65
CA ALA A 167 22.49 69.20 6.18
C ALA A 167 22.59 67.95 7.07
N GLU A 168 22.58 68.12 8.39
CA GLU A 168 22.65 67.02 9.36
C GLU A 168 21.39 66.13 9.33
N LEU A 169 20.19 66.71 9.21
CA LEU A 169 18.93 65.98 9.06
C LEU A 169 18.83 65.25 7.71
N THR A 170 19.32 65.86 6.63
CA THR A 170 19.39 65.20 5.32
C THR A 170 20.35 64.01 5.36
N ALA A 171 21.51 64.16 6.01
CA ALA A 171 22.46 63.05 6.18
C ALA A 171 21.86 61.91 7.02
N ALA A 172 21.14 62.23 8.11
CA ALA A 172 20.44 61.23 8.92
C ALA A 172 19.34 60.50 8.11
N LYS A 173 18.54 61.24 7.33
CA LYS A 173 17.54 60.66 6.41
C LYS A 173 18.18 59.70 5.41
N ASP A 174 19.28 60.11 4.78
CA ASP A 174 19.97 59.31 3.77
C ASP A 174 20.51 58.00 4.38
N GLU A 175 21.06 58.04 5.59
CA GLU A 175 21.52 56.84 6.30
C GLU A 175 20.35 55.93 6.72
N LEU A 176 19.26 56.49 7.26
CA LEU A 176 18.04 55.73 7.56
C LEU A 176 17.49 55.02 6.32
N THR A 177 17.43 55.74 5.19
CA THR A 177 16.97 55.21 3.90
C THR A 177 17.90 54.10 3.40
N ARG A 178 19.22 54.29 3.54
CA ARG A 178 20.21 53.28 3.16
C ARG A 178 20.06 52.00 3.98
N VAL A 179 19.94 52.11 5.29
CA VAL A 179 19.75 50.96 6.18
C VAL A 179 18.43 50.26 5.87
N LYS A 180 17.36 51.02 5.60
CA LYS A 180 16.08 50.45 5.16
C LYS A 180 16.22 49.63 3.87
N GLN A 181 16.91 50.13 2.85
CA GLN A 181 17.14 49.37 1.62
C GLN A 181 17.93 48.07 1.84
N GLU A 182 18.82 48.04 2.83
CA GLU A 182 19.53 46.82 3.20
C GLU A 182 18.64 45.83 3.94
N LEU A 183 17.72 46.34 4.77
CA LEU A 183 16.67 45.57 5.43
C LEU A 183 15.72 44.93 4.41
N ASP A 184 15.21 45.72 3.46
CA ASP A 184 14.29 45.27 2.40
C ASP A 184 14.95 44.16 1.56
N ARG A 185 16.23 44.32 1.17
CA ARG A 185 16.99 43.30 0.43
C ARG A 185 17.18 42.01 1.24
N PHE A 186 17.34 42.13 2.55
CA PHE A 186 17.45 40.95 3.41
C PHE A 186 16.11 40.23 3.55
N GLU A 187 15.00 40.97 3.70
CA GLU A 187 13.64 40.43 3.70
C GLU A 187 13.32 39.66 2.42
N GLU A 188 13.62 40.22 1.25
CA GLU A 188 13.46 39.53 -0.05
C GLU A 188 14.20 38.18 -0.08
N GLY A 189 15.38 38.12 0.55
CA GLY A 189 16.19 36.90 0.67
C GLY A 189 15.59 35.84 1.61
N LEU A 190 14.68 36.20 2.51
CA LEU A 190 14.05 35.26 3.46
C LEU A 190 12.89 34.47 2.86
N GLY A 191 12.34 34.89 1.71
CA GLY A 191 11.17 34.27 1.07
C GLY A 191 11.16 32.73 1.06
N PRO A 192 12.25 32.05 0.65
CA PRO A 192 12.31 30.58 0.68
C PRO A 192 12.24 29.96 2.08
N LEU A 193 12.81 30.60 3.10
CA LEU A 193 12.77 30.13 4.48
C LEU A 193 11.38 30.34 5.09
N LEU A 194 10.76 31.49 4.82
CA LEU A 194 9.38 31.79 5.24
C LEU A 194 8.39 30.83 4.60
N GLY A 195 8.44 30.63 3.28
CA GLY A 195 7.53 29.70 2.60
C GLY A 195 7.67 28.26 3.09
N LYS A 196 8.89 27.84 3.45
CA LYS A 196 9.11 26.53 4.10
C LYS A 196 8.49 26.48 5.50
N ALA A 197 8.66 27.53 6.29
CA ALA A 197 8.11 27.63 7.64
C ALA A 197 6.57 27.58 7.63
N GLU A 198 5.94 28.37 6.77
CA GLU A 198 4.48 28.38 6.55
C GLU A 198 3.97 27.00 6.14
N THR A 199 4.67 26.34 5.21
CA THR A 199 4.32 24.99 4.77
C THR A 199 4.36 23.98 5.92
N GLN A 200 5.34 24.08 6.83
CA GLN A 200 5.42 23.21 8.00
C GLN A 200 4.30 23.50 9.01
N LEU A 201 4.01 24.77 9.28
CA LEU A 201 2.93 25.19 10.16
C LEU A 201 1.57 24.73 9.63
N ALA A 202 1.31 24.89 8.34
CA ALA A 202 0.08 24.45 7.68
C ALA A 202 -0.14 22.93 7.78
N ARG A 203 0.94 22.13 7.85
CA ARG A 203 0.87 20.67 7.97
C ARG A 203 0.67 20.17 9.40
N LEU A 204 0.98 21.00 10.41
CA LEU A 204 1.03 20.56 11.80
C LEU A 204 -0.31 20.02 12.31
N ALA A 205 -1.37 20.83 12.24
CA ALA A 205 -2.69 20.43 12.74
C ALA A 205 -3.24 19.20 11.99
N PRO A 206 -3.21 19.13 10.65
CA PRO A 206 -3.60 17.92 9.93
C PRO A 206 -2.80 16.67 10.30
N ALA A 207 -1.49 16.79 10.54
CA ALA A 207 -0.66 15.65 10.92
C ALA A 207 -1.03 15.10 12.31
N VAL A 208 -1.21 15.98 13.29
CA VAL A 208 -1.63 15.59 14.65
C VAL A 208 -3.01 14.95 14.64
N GLU A 209 -3.94 15.49 13.86
CA GLU A 209 -5.30 14.93 13.75
C GLU A 209 -5.28 13.55 13.08
N ARG A 210 -4.52 13.36 12.01
CA ARG A 210 -4.31 12.03 11.39
C ARG A 210 -3.77 11.02 12.40
N ALA A 211 -2.81 11.41 13.23
CA ALA A 211 -2.23 10.53 14.25
C ALA A 211 -3.29 10.10 15.29
N ARG A 212 -4.13 11.03 15.75
CA ARG A 212 -5.23 10.73 16.69
C ARG A 212 -6.27 9.81 16.07
N GLN A 213 -6.66 10.06 14.84
CA GLN A 213 -7.61 9.22 14.11
C GLN A 213 -7.07 7.80 13.90
N ALA A 214 -5.79 7.66 13.56
CA ALA A 214 -5.14 6.35 13.43
C ALA A 214 -5.14 5.57 14.75
N LEU A 215 -4.83 6.23 15.88
CA LEU A 215 -4.88 5.62 17.21
C LEU A 215 -6.30 5.17 17.59
N LEU A 216 -7.31 5.99 17.33
CA LEU A 216 -8.70 5.63 17.60
C LEU A 216 -9.14 4.45 16.73
N ALA A 217 -8.79 4.46 15.44
CA ALA A 217 -9.11 3.37 14.52
C ALA A 217 -8.44 2.05 14.94
N ALA A 218 -7.16 2.10 15.35
CA ALA A 218 -6.45 0.94 15.89
C ALA A 218 -7.10 0.39 17.17
N THR A 219 -7.54 1.28 18.06
CA THR A 219 -8.27 0.90 19.29
C THR A 219 -9.57 0.18 18.95
N ASN A 220 -10.38 0.76 18.06
CA ASN A 220 -11.65 0.16 17.61
C ASN A 220 -11.44 -1.19 16.93
N ALA A 221 -10.38 -1.34 16.12
CA ALA A 221 -10.04 -2.60 15.48
C ALA A 221 -9.69 -3.67 16.52
N LEU A 222 -8.90 -3.35 17.56
CA LEU A 222 -8.59 -4.27 18.64
C LEU A 222 -9.81 -4.67 19.47
N ASP A 223 -10.71 -3.73 19.73
CA ASP A 223 -11.97 -4.03 20.42
C ASP A 223 -12.88 -4.92 19.56
N GLY A 224 -12.87 -4.72 18.24
CA GLY A 224 -13.50 -5.62 17.27
C GLY A 224 -12.93 -7.04 17.36
N VAL A 225 -11.61 -7.20 17.36
CA VAL A 225 -10.94 -8.50 17.52
C VAL A 225 -11.33 -9.16 18.86
N ARG A 226 -11.31 -8.43 19.97
CA ARG A 226 -11.71 -8.94 21.29
C ARG A 226 -13.18 -9.37 21.32
N SER A 227 -14.07 -8.60 20.70
CA SER A 227 -15.50 -8.92 20.61
C SER A 227 -15.76 -10.22 19.86
N SER A 228 -14.87 -10.57 18.91
CA SER A 228 -14.89 -11.85 18.19
C SER A 228 -14.28 -13.03 18.97
N GLY A 229 -13.84 -12.81 20.22
CA GLY A 229 -13.22 -13.84 21.06
C GLY A 229 -11.75 -14.14 20.71
N LEU A 230 -11.13 -13.32 19.88
CA LEU A 230 -9.73 -13.44 19.49
C LEU A 230 -8.82 -12.66 20.45
N ARG A 231 -7.60 -13.17 20.66
CA ARG A 231 -6.55 -12.54 21.46
C ARG A 231 -5.75 -11.62 20.56
N ALA A 232 -5.32 -10.50 21.14
CA ALA A 232 -4.51 -9.50 20.44
C ALA A 232 -3.55 -8.81 21.42
N ASP A 233 -3.01 -9.55 22.39
CA ASP A 233 -2.24 -8.98 23.50
C ASP A 233 -0.97 -8.27 23.04
N ASP A 234 -0.25 -8.83 22.05
CA ASP A 234 0.92 -8.18 21.45
C ASP A 234 0.56 -6.86 20.74
N LEU A 235 -0.50 -6.88 19.93
CA LEU A 235 -0.98 -5.69 19.24
C LEU A 235 -1.47 -4.61 20.22
N ALA A 236 -2.14 -5.03 21.31
CA ALA A 236 -2.57 -4.15 22.38
C ALA A 236 -1.37 -3.55 23.13
N ALA A 237 -0.32 -4.34 23.41
CA ALA A 237 0.91 -3.85 24.02
C ALA A 237 1.64 -2.84 23.12
N ARG A 238 1.72 -3.10 21.81
CA ARG A 238 2.27 -2.18 20.81
C ARG A 238 1.47 -0.87 20.74
N LEU A 239 0.14 -0.94 20.75
CA LEU A 239 -0.70 0.26 20.79
C LEU A 239 -0.52 1.04 22.09
N ALA A 240 -0.47 0.35 23.23
CA ALA A 240 -0.23 0.97 24.53
C ALA A 240 1.13 1.69 24.61
N ALA A 241 2.16 1.15 23.95
CA ALA A 241 3.47 1.77 23.85
C ALA A 241 3.45 3.13 23.11
N LEU A 242 2.40 3.44 22.33
CA LEU A 242 2.21 4.75 21.69
C LEU A 242 1.61 5.81 22.64
N GLY A 243 1.16 5.42 23.83
CA GLY A 243 0.55 6.32 24.83
C GLY A 243 1.42 7.54 25.18
N PRO A 244 2.71 7.38 25.53
CA PRO A 244 3.61 8.50 25.81
C PRO A 244 3.76 9.47 24.62
N GLU A 245 3.75 8.96 23.39
CA GLU A 245 3.83 9.81 22.21
C GLU A 245 2.54 10.61 22.01
N LEU A 246 1.36 10.02 22.27
CA LEU A 246 0.10 10.77 22.30
C LEU A 246 0.11 11.89 23.34
N THR A 247 0.67 11.65 24.53
CA THR A 247 0.84 12.70 25.55
C THR A 247 1.66 13.87 25.03
N ARG A 248 2.77 13.59 24.35
CA ARG A 248 3.62 14.64 23.76
C ARG A 248 2.96 15.34 22.57
N LEU A 249 2.15 14.65 21.77
CA LEU A 249 1.33 15.27 20.74
C LEU A 249 0.29 16.23 21.34
N ASN A 250 -0.30 15.88 22.49
CA ASN A 250 -1.25 16.74 23.19
C ASN A 250 -0.59 17.96 23.86
N GLN A 251 0.67 17.83 24.29
CA GLN A 251 1.49 18.96 24.75
C GLN A 251 1.81 19.95 23.62
N GLY A 252 1.82 19.48 22.37
CA GLY A 252 1.86 20.31 21.17
C GLY A 252 3.26 20.85 20.81
N ALA A 253 3.31 21.53 19.67
CA ALA A 253 4.57 22.03 19.11
C ALA A 253 5.19 23.20 19.88
N GLY A 254 4.42 23.94 20.68
CA GLY A 254 4.96 25.01 21.52
C GLY A 254 5.95 24.50 22.57
N GLN A 255 5.78 23.26 23.05
CA GLN A 255 6.70 22.64 24.01
C GLN A 255 7.78 21.79 23.33
N HIS A 256 7.46 21.15 22.20
CA HIS A 256 8.33 20.14 21.59
C HIS A 256 8.99 20.55 20.27
N GLY A 257 8.65 21.71 19.74
CA GLY A 257 9.04 22.15 18.40
C GLY A 257 8.15 21.58 17.29
N VAL A 258 7.97 22.36 16.21
CA VAL A 258 7.16 21.96 15.05
C VAL A 258 7.74 20.75 14.32
N PRO A 259 9.05 20.70 13.98
CA PRO A 259 9.61 19.55 13.26
C PRO A 259 9.46 18.22 14.01
N GLN A 260 9.75 18.22 15.31
CA GLN A 260 9.68 17.03 16.15
C GLN A 260 8.23 16.58 16.35
N THR A 261 7.29 17.53 16.44
CA THR A 261 5.86 17.20 16.55
C THR A 261 5.33 16.60 15.25
N LEU A 262 5.74 17.13 14.09
CA LEU A 262 5.40 16.55 12.78
C LEU A 262 5.96 15.13 12.64
N GLU A 263 7.24 14.92 12.93
CA GLU A 263 7.87 13.59 12.86
C GLU A 263 7.18 12.59 13.78
N ARG A 264 6.88 13.01 15.01
CA ARG A 264 6.14 12.21 15.99
C ARG A 264 4.75 11.85 15.47
N ALA A 265 4.00 12.83 14.94
CA ALA A 265 2.67 12.61 14.44
C ALA A 265 2.67 11.59 13.29
N ASP A 266 3.59 11.72 12.34
CA ASP A 266 3.70 10.76 11.23
C ASP A 266 4.19 9.37 11.68
N ARG A 267 5.04 9.27 12.71
CA ARG A 267 5.43 7.98 13.30
C ARG A 267 4.25 7.30 13.99
N VAL A 268 3.56 8.02 14.88
CA VAL A 268 2.37 7.51 15.60
C VAL A 268 1.29 7.08 14.62
N ALA A 269 1.02 7.89 13.58
CA ALA A 269 0.03 7.54 12.56
C ALA A 269 0.39 6.23 11.84
N ARG A 270 1.65 6.07 11.41
CA ARG A 270 2.10 4.84 10.72
C ARG A 270 2.06 3.62 11.63
N ASP A 271 2.51 3.74 12.87
CA ASP A 271 2.58 2.61 13.80
C ASP A 271 1.17 2.17 14.23
N ALA A 272 0.26 3.12 14.49
CA ALA A 272 -1.13 2.83 14.78
C ALA A 272 -1.85 2.19 13.57
N GLU A 273 -1.59 2.69 12.36
CA GLU A 273 -2.12 2.11 11.13
C GLU A 273 -1.63 0.67 10.90
N ALA A 274 -0.36 0.38 11.18
CA ALA A 274 0.16 -0.98 11.13
C ALA A 274 -0.55 -1.91 12.12
N VAL A 275 -0.76 -1.44 13.36
CA VAL A 275 -1.54 -2.20 14.36
C VAL A 275 -2.98 -2.44 13.89
N ARG A 276 -3.64 -1.42 13.33
CA ARG A 276 -5.00 -1.55 12.77
C ARG A 276 -5.05 -2.63 11.68
N ALA A 277 -4.19 -2.51 10.67
CA ALA A 277 -4.17 -3.42 9.54
C ALA A 277 -3.85 -4.87 9.95
N GLU A 278 -3.00 -5.07 10.95
CA GLU A 278 -2.74 -6.40 11.52
C GLU A 278 -3.94 -6.93 12.31
N ALA A 279 -4.61 -6.09 13.11
CA ALA A 279 -5.80 -6.47 13.87
C ALA A 279 -6.96 -6.90 12.96
N GLU A 280 -7.21 -6.15 11.89
CA GLU A 280 -8.28 -6.43 10.92
C GLU A 280 -8.09 -7.77 10.18
N ARG A 281 -6.85 -8.25 10.01
CA ARG A 281 -6.54 -9.54 9.39
C ARG A 281 -6.74 -10.74 10.30
N LEU A 282 -6.80 -10.56 11.62
CA LEU A 282 -6.91 -11.68 12.57
C LEU A 282 -8.21 -12.48 12.38
N PRO A 283 -9.40 -11.86 12.28
CA PRO A 283 -10.64 -12.58 12.02
C PRO A 283 -10.63 -13.32 10.69
N GLU A 284 -10.10 -12.70 9.63
CA GLU A 284 -10.00 -13.33 8.31
C GLU A 284 -9.12 -14.59 8.36
N ARG A 285 -7.96 -14.49 9.02
CA ARG A 285 -7.04 -15.62 9.20
C ARG A 285 -7.65 -16.74 10.03
N ALA A 286 -8.40 -16.39 11.08
CA ALA A 286 -9.12 -17.37 11.89
C ALA A 286 -10.17 -18.12 11.05
N ALA A 287 -10.99 -17.39 10.28
CA ALA A 287 -12.02 -17.97 9.42
C ALA A 287 -11.43 -18.86 8.31
N GLU A 288 -10.29 -18.46 7.72
CA GLU A 288 -9.60 -19.26 6.72
C GLU A 288 -9.11 -20.60 7.30
N ILE A 289 -8.49 -20.57 8.48
CA ILE A 289 -8.06 -21.78 9.18
C ILE A 289 -9.26 -22.67 9.53
N ASP A 290 -10.35 -22.07 10.01
CA ASP A 290 -11.58 -22.78 10.36
C ASP A 290 -12.19 -23.48 9.13
N HIS A 291 -12.22 -22.81 7.97
CA HIS A 291 -12.64 -23.44 6.72
C HIS A 291 -11.72 -24.59 6.30
N ARG A 292 -10.39 -24.39 6.34
CA ARG A 292 -9.41 -25.42 5.98
C ARG A 292 -9.52 -26.65 6.89
N LEU A 293 -9.73 -26.47 8.18
CA LEU A 293 -9.97 -27.55 9.15
C LEU A 293 -11.18 -28.40 8.75
N VAL A 294 -12.32 -27.75 8.41
CA VAL A 294 -13.53 -28.47 7.99
C VAL A 294 -13.29 -29.22 6.68
N SER A 295 -12.71 -28.54 5.68
CA SER A 295 -12.45 -29.12 4.35
C SER A 295 -11.53 -30.34 4.43
N LEU A 296 -10.40 -30.25 5.14
CA LEU A 296 -9.45 -31.35 5.28
C LEU A 296 -10.01 -32.49 6.13
N ARG A 297 -10.82 -32.20 7.15
CA ARG A 297 -11.54 -33.25 7.90
C ARG A 297 -12.46 -34.05 6.99
N THR A 298 -13.30 -33.39 6.20
CA THR A 298 -14.20 -34.06 5.24
C THR A 298 -13.40 -34.88 4.22
N ARG A 299 -12.24 -34.37 3.77
CA ARG A 299 -11.35 -35.14 2.88
C ARG A 299 -10.77 -36.37 3.57
N ALA A 300 -10.35 -36.28 4.83
CA ALA A 300 -9.86 -37.42 5.61
C ALA A 300 -10.96 -38.49 5.79
N GLU A 301 -12.19 -38.09 6.11
CA GLU A 301 -13.35 -38.99 6.23
C GLU A 301 -13.69 -39.69 4.91
N ALA A 302 -13.69 -38.95 3.80
CA ALA A 302 -13.90 -39.50 2.46
C ALA A 302 -12.79 -40.49 2.10
N LEU A 303 -11.54 -40.17 2.43
CA LEU A 303 -10.39 -41.02 2.12
C LEU A 303 -10.38 -42.31 2.96
N ARG A 304 -10.75 -42.24 4.24
CA ARG A 304 -10.98 -43.42 5.09
C ARG A 304 -11.99 -44.39 4.46
N THR A 305 -13.08 -43.84 3.93
CA THR A 305 -14.13 -44.65 3.30
C THR A 305 -13.63 -45.28 2.00
N ARG A 306 -12.88 -44.52 1.20
CA ARG A 306 -12.30 -44.97 -0.07
C ARG A 306 -11.19 -46.01 0.13
N SER A 307 -10.35 -45.87 1.16
CA SER A 307 -9.28 -46.84 1.44
C SER A 307 -9.85 -48.22 1.75
N GLY A 308 -11.04 -48.31 2.36
CA GLY A 308 -11.75 -49.58 2.55
C GLY A 308 -12.18 -50.28 1.26
N GLN A 309 -12.18 -49.58 0.11
CA GLN A 309 -12.48 -50.18 -1.20
C GLN A 309 -11.24 -50.78 -1.88
N VAL A 310 -10.03 -50.60 -1.31
CA VAL A 310 -8.78 -51.14 -1.88
C VAL A 310 -8.70 -52.65 -1.71
N ASP A 311 -9.16 -53.20 -0.57
CA ASP A 311 -9.11 -54.65 -0.32
C ASP A 311 -9.90 -55.50 -1.33
N PRO A 312 -11.14 -55.13 -1.72
CA PRO A 312 -11.84 -55.77 -2.83
C PRO A 312 -11.05 -55.73 -4.15
N VAL A 313 -10.44 -54.59 -4.47
CA VAL A 313 -9.62 -54.41 -5.70
C VAL A 313 -8.38 -55.32 -5.66
N LEU A 314 -7.67 -55.36 -4.54
CA LEU A 314 -6.52 -56.25 -4.35
C LEU A 314 -6.91 -57.73 -4.40
N SER A 315 -8.09 -58.08 -3.92
CA SER A 315 -8.61 -59.45 -4.00
C SER A 315 -8.89 -59.86 -5.45
N GLU A 316 -9.47 -58.96 -6.24
CA GLU A 316 -9.67 -59.17 -7.69
C GLU A 316 -8.34 -59.32 -8.44
N LEU A 317 -7.36 -58.46 -8.10
CA LEU A 317 -6.00 -58.52 -8.67
C LEU A 317 -5.32 -59.86 -8.37
N ARG A 318 -5.35 -60.30 -7.10
CA ARG A 318 -4.79 -61.59 -6.66
C ARG A 318 -5.40 -62.80 -7.34
N ARG A 319 -6.70 -62.74 -7.64
CA ARG A 319 -7.42 -63.83 -8.30
C ARG A 319 -7.06 -63.97 -9.78
N ARG A 320 -6.79 -62.85 -10.48
CA ARG A 320 -6.76 -62.82 -11.96
C ARG A 320 -5.39 -62.57 -12.57
N PHE A 321 -4.47 -61.97 -11.84
CA PHE A 321 -3.20 -61.52 -12.38
C PHE A 321 -2.01 -62.11 -11.60
N ALA A 322 -0.86 -62.18 -12.27
CA ALA A 322 0.39 -62.64 -11.65
C ALA A 322 0.82 -61.75 -10.48
N ALA A 323 1.65 -62.27 -9.57
CA ALA A 323 2.12 -61.55 -8.38
C ALA A 323 2.78 -60.20 -8.71
N ALA A 324 3.58 -60.14 -9.78
CA ALA A 324 4.24 -58.92 -10.26
C ALA A 324 3.26 -57.76 -10.55
N CYS A 325 1.98 -58.04 -10.79
CA CYS A 325 0.98 -57.02 -11.09
C CYS A 325 0.43 -56.30 -9.85
N TRP A 326 0.58 -56.87 -8.64
CA TRP A 326 -0.10 -56.38 -7.43
C TRP A 326 0.73 -56.43 -6.14
N GLN A 327 1.83 -57.18 -6.09
CA GLN A 327 2.59 -57.38 -4.85
C GLN A 327 3.13 -56.06 -4.28
N ASP A 328 3.46 -55.09 -5.13
CA ASP A 328 3.86 -53.73 -4.75
C ASP A 328 2.75 -52.96 -4.01
N LEU A 329 1.49 -53.32 -4.25
CA LEU A 329 0.31 -52.65 -3.70
C LEU A 329 -0.20 -53.30 -2.39
N GLN A 330 0.39 -54.40 -1.94
CA GLN A 330 -0.16 -55.20 -0.84
C GLN A 330 -0.28 -54.41 0.48
N HIS A 331 0.61 -53.45 0.72
CA HIS A 331 0.65 -52.66 1.94
C HIS A 331 -0.13 -51.34 1.85
N VAL A 332 -0.69 -51.02 0.69
CA VAL A 332 -1.44 -49.76 0.49
C VAL A 332 -2.62 -49.62 1.46
N PRO A 333 -3.42 -50.66 1.76
CA PRO A 333 -4.52 -50.53 2.73
C PRO A 333 -4.04 -50.14 4.13
N GLU A 334 -3.00 -50.83 4.65
CA GLU A 334 -2.46 -50.54 5.97
C GLU A 334 -1.81 -49.15 6.02
N GLN A 335 -1.03 -48.79 5.00
CA GLN A 335 -0.40 -47.48 4.87
C GLN A 335 -1.43 -46.36 4.80
N ALA A 336 -2.50 -46.55 4.01
CA ALA A 336 -3.58 -45.57 3.90
C ALA A 336 -4.31 -45.38 5.23
N ALA A 337 -4.60 -46.46 5.95
CA ALA A 337 -5.21 -46.38 7.28
C ALA A 337 -4.31 -45.63 8.28
N GLN A 338 -3.01 -45.90 8.28
CA GLN A 338 -2.04 -45.22 9.14
C GLN A 338 -1.91 -43.73 8.79
N SER A 339 -1.76 -43.39 7.52
CA SER A 339 -1.65 -42.01 7.05
C SER A 339 -2.91 -41.18 7.34
N VAL A 340 -4.10 -41.76 7.17
CA VAL A 340 -5.36 -41.09 7.55
C VAL A 340 -5.43 -40.88 9.06
N ALA A 341 -5.08 -41.87 9.87
CA ALA A 341 -5.07 -41.73 11.34
C ALA A 341 -4.08 -40.63 11.79
N GLN A 342 -2.91 -40.56 11.16
CA GLN A 342 -1.92 -39.50 11.39
C GLN A 342 -2.47 -38.14 10.98
N ALA A 343 -3.08 -38.03 9.80
CA ALA A 343 -3.70 -36.79 9.33
C ALA A 343 -4.78 -36.29 10.30
N GLU A 344 -5.59 -37.18 10.87
CA GLU A 344 -6.59 -36.81 11.86
C GLU A 344 -6.01 -36.38 13.20
N LEU A 345 -4.92 -37.00 13.65
CA LEU A 345 -4.17 -36.53 14.81
C LEU A 345 -3.66 -35.11 14.56
N LYS A 346 -3.04 -34.86 13.40
CA LYS A 346 -2.55 -33.54 13.01
C LYS A 346 -3.68 -32.51 12.85
N LEU A 347 -4.87 -32.91 12.43
CA LEU A 347 -6.06 -32.04 12.42
C LEU A 347 -6.50 -31.64 13.83
N ARG A 348 -6.41 -32.54 14.81
CA ARG A 348 -6.68 -32.21 16.23
C ARG A 348 -5.63 -31.24 16.78
N GLU A 349 -4.35 -31.49 16.50
CA GLU A 349 -3.26 -30.58 16.87
C GLU A 349 -3.44 -29.19 16.21
N ALA A 350 -3.84 -29.15 14.93
CA ALA A 350 -4.09 -27.90 14.21
C ALA A 350 -5.28 -27.13 14.81
N ARG A 351 -6.34 -27.84 15.23
CA ARG A 351 -7.47 -27.24 15.94
C ARG A 351 -7.04 -26.67 17.29
N ALA A 352 -6.27 -27.41 18.08
CA ALA A 352 -5.74 -26.90 19.35
C ALA A 352 -4.85 -25.66 19.13
N ALA A 353 -3.98 -25.67 18.11
CA ALA A 353 -3.18 -24.52 17.75
C ALA A 353 -4.05 -23.31 17.30
N ARG A 354 -5.16 -23.55 16.60
CA ARG A 354 -6.15 -22.52 16.25
C ARG A 354 -6.87 -21.97 17.49
N ASP A 355 -7.27 -22.81 18.42
CA ASP A 355 -7.96 -22.40 19.65
C ASP A 355 -7.02 -21.59 20.57
N GLU A 356 -5.75 -21.98 20.61
CA GLU A 356 -4.66 -21.25 21.28
C GLU A 356 -4.14 -20.05 20.48
N GLN A 357 -4.59 -19.89 19.24
CA GLN A 357 -4.21 -18.81 18.30
C GLN A 357 -2.73 -18.78 17.91
N ARG A 358 -2.08 -19.96 17.92
CA ARG A 358 -0.74 -20.18 17.36
C ARG A 358 -0.82 -20.33 15.83
N TRP A 359 -1.05 -19.21 15.16
CA TRP A 359 -1.35 -19.19 13.72
C TRP A 359 -0.30 -19.85 12.80
N PRO A 360 1.03 -19.65 13.00
CA PRO A 360 2.05 -20.33 12.19
C PRO A 360 1.97 -21.85 12.34
N ASP A 361 1.78 -22.34 13.56
CA ASP A 361 1.71 -23.77 13.86
C ASP A 361 0.48 -24.40 13.22
N ALA A 362 -0.71 -23.78 13.38
CA ALA A 362 -1.93 -24.23 12.72
C ALA A 362 -1.76 -24.31 11.20
N THR A 363 -1.12 -23.30 10.60
CA THR A 363 -0.86 -23.27 9.14
C THR A 363 0.09 -24.38 8.70
N SER A 364 1.18 -24.62 9.45
CA SER A 364 2.14 -25.69 9.18
C SER A 364 1.48 -27.07 9.27
N LEU A 365 0.73 -27.32 10.35
CA LEU A 365 0.01 -28.57 10.57
C LEU A 365 -1.02 -28.85 9.47
N LEU A 366 -1.78 -27.85 9.03
CA LEU A 366 -2.73 -28.00 7.92
C LEU A 366 -2.03 -28.32 6.59
N SER A 367 -0.86 -27.74 6.33
CA SER A 367 -0.04 -28.08 5.16
C SER A 367 0.44 -29.54 5.21
N THR A 368 0.89 -30.01 6.38
CA THR A 368 1.27 -31.42 6.58
C THR A 368 0.09 -32.36 6.37
N VAL A 369 -1.08 -32.03 6.92
CA VAL A 369 -2.31 -32.81 6.69
C VAL A 369 -2.64 -32.91 5.21
N ARG A 370 -2.58 -31.78 4.48
CA ARG A 370 -2.83 -31.76 3.03
C ARG A 370 -1.88 -32.67 2.27
N ALA A 371 -0.58 -32.64 2.58
CA ALA A 371 0.41 -33.51 1.96
C ALA A 371 0.10 -34.99 2.22
N LEU A 372 -0.11 -35.37 3.49
CA LEU A 372 -0.47 -36.75 3.87
C LEU A 372 -1.72 -37.26 3.13
N LEU A 373 -2.77 -36.43 3.06
CA LEU A 373 -4.02 -36.81 2.40
C LEU A 373 -3.89 -36.89 0.87
N ASN A 374 -3.05 -36.06 0.25
CA ASN A 374 -2.76 -36.15 -1.18
C ASN A 374 -2.00 -37.43 -1.51
N ASP A 375 -0.89 -37.69 -0.81
CA ASP A 375 -0.05 -38.88 -1.03
C ASP A 375 -0.87 -40.16 -0.81
N THR A 376 -1.74 -40.16 0.20
CA THR A 376 -2.63 -41.28 0.47
C THR A 376 -3.70 -41.47 -0.61
N ASP A 377 -4.28 -40.39 -1.13
CA ASP A 377 -5.28 -40.44 -2.21
C ASP A 377 -4.68 -40.97 -3.52
N GLU A 378 -3.44 -40.59 -3.82
CA GLU A 378 -2.66 -41.14 -4.94
C GLU A 378 -2.40 -42.64 -4.77
N ALA A 379 -1.94 -43.07 -3.60
CA ALA A 379 -1.70 -44.49 -3.30
C ALA A 379 -2.98 -45.34 -3.38
N VAL A 380 -4.08 -44.86 -2.81
CA VAL A 380 -5.40 -45.53 -2.87
C VAL A 380 -5.91 -45.63 -4.31
N SER A 381 -5.77 -44.56 -5.10
CA SER A 381 -6.20 -44.53 -6.50
C SER A 381 -5.37 -45.47 -7.37
N ALA A 382 -4.07 -45.62 -7.07
CA ALA A 382 -3.15 -46.46 -7.84
C ALA A 382 -3.63 -47.92 -7.97
N ALA A 383 -4.22 -48.49 -6.92
CA ALA A 383 -4.75 -49.87 -6.95
C ALA A 383 -5.94 -50.02 -7.91
N GLY A 384 -6.91 -49.10 -7.83
CA GLY A 384 -8.06 -49.10 -8.73
C GLY A 384 -7.65 -48.87 -10.19
N ASP A 385 -6.70 -47.97 -10.42
CA ASP A 385 -6.16 -47.65 -11.74
C ASP A 385 -5.39 -48.83 -12.32
N ARG A 386 -4.59 -49.52 -11.49
CA ARG A 386 -3.87 -50.75 -11.84
C ARG A 386 -4.85 -51.81 -12.34
N LEU A 387 -5.92 -52.10 -11.59
CA LEU A 387 -6.92 -53.08 -12.01
C LEU A 387 -7.60 -52.70 -13.32
N ARG A 388 -7.96 -51.43 -13.52
CA ARG A 388 -8.58 -50.98 -14.78
C ARG A 388 -7.63 -51.14 -15.97
N ARG A 389 -6.37 -50.74 -15.84
CA ARG A 389 -5.34 -50.88 -16.89
C ARG A 389 -5.08 -52.35 -17.23
N LEU A 390 -4.96 -53.20 -16.21
CA LEU A 390 -4.74 -54.63 -16.39
C LEU A 390 -5.93 -55.32 -17.06
N ASN A 391 -7.16 -54.94 -16.72
CA ASN A 391 -8.36 -55.43 -17.40
C ASN A 391 -8.41 -55.02 -18.88
N ALA A 392 -8.04 -53.77 -19.18
CA ALA A 392 -8.04 -53.27 -20.56
C ALA A 392 -7.01 -54.02 -21.42
N VAL A 393 -5.77 -54.17 -20.93
CA VAL A 393 -4.71 -54.85 -21.69
C VAL A 393 -4.96 -56.35 -21.77
N GLN A 394 -5.54 -56.99 -20.75
CA GLN A 394 -5.93 -58.40 -20.84
C GLN A 394 -7.00 -58.62 -21.92
N LYS A 395 -7.93 -57.66 -22.08
CA LYS A 395 -8.98 -57.73 -23.09
C LYS A 395 -8.44 -57.56 -24.51
N ASP A 396 -7.53 -56.63 -24.72
CA ASP A 396 -6.91 -56.37 -26.02
C ASP A 396 -5.47 -55.84 -25.89
N PRO A 397 -4.45 -56.72 -25.85
CA PRO A 397 -3.06 -56.29 -25.82
C PRO A 397 -2.63 -55.61 -27.12
N ARG A 398 -3.29 -55.90 -28.25
CA ARG A 398 -2.88 -55.40 -29.57
C ARG A 398 -2.99 -53.89 -29.64
N GLN A 399 -3.99 -53.31 -28.99
CA GLN A 399 -4.15 -51.86 -28.91
C GLN A 399 -2.88 -51.16 -28.39
N GLU A 400 -2.29 -51.64 -27.29
CA GLU A 400 -1.08 -51.04 -26.72
C GLU A 400 0.18 -51.34 -27.57
N ILE A 401 0.25 -52.52 -28.19
CA ILE A 401 1.31 -52.88 -29.14
C ILE A 401 1.30 -51.93 -30.34
N ASP A 402 0.16 -51.79 -31.01
CA ASP A 402 0.01 -51.01 -32.22
C ASP A 402 0.25 -49.53 -31.96
N ARG A 403 -0.25 -49.02 -30.83
CA ARG A 403 0.03 -47.64 -30.38
C ARG A 403 1.53 -47.40 -30.22
N THR A 404 2.25 -48.33 -29.61
CA THR A 404 3.69 -48.20 -29.36
C THR A 404 4.49 -48.34 -30.66
N ARG A 405 4.14 -49.31 -31.52
CA ARG A 405 4.72 -49.46 -32.87
C ARG A 405 4.48 -48.24 -33.74
N PHE A 406 3.31 -47.63 -33.65
CA PHE A 406 3.01 -46.39 -34.38
C PHE A 406 3.93 -45.25 -33.94
N ALA A 407 4.06 -45.02 -32.63
CA ALA A 407 4.94 -43.98 -32.10
C ALA A 407 6.42 -44.17 -32.54
N ILE A 408 6.93 -45.41 -32.47
CA ILE A 408 8.30 -45.72 -32.92
C ILE A 408 8.45 -45.44 -34.42
N ARG A 409 7.54 -45.94 -35.26
CA ARG A 409 7.59 -45.75 -36.72
C ARG A 409 7.50 -44.28 -37.11
N ASP A 410 6.66 -43.51 -36.43
CA ASP A 410 6.52 -42.07 -36.69
C ASP A 410 7.80 -41.31 -36.33
N ALA A 411 8.42 -41.63 -35.19
CA ALA A 411 9.72 -41.06 -34.81
C ALA A 411 10.87 -41.48 -35.73
N GLN A 412 10.90 -42.75 -36.19
CA GLN A 412 11.87 -43.22 -37.18
C GLN A 412 11.70 -42.49 -38.52
N ARG A 413 10.46 -42.29 -38.98
CA ARG A 413 10.17 -41.48 -40.17
C ARG A 413 10.63 -40.04 -39.99
N LEU A 414 10.41 -39.45 -38.81
CA LEU A 414 10.88 -38.11 -38.50
C LEU A 414 12.41 -38.02 -38.52
N ALA A 415 13.12 -39.00 -37.96
CA ALA A 415 14.58 -39.07 -37.94
C ALA A 415 15.18 -39.20 -39.35
N MET A 416 14.50 -39.90 -40.25
CA MET A 416 14.88 -40.05 -41.66
C MET A 416 14.52 -38.86 -42.56
N ALA A 417 13.61 -37.98 -42.14
CA ALA A 417 13.11 -36.92 -43.00
C ALA A 417 14.22 -35.96 -43.45
N GLY A 418 14.39 -35.83 -44.78
CA GLY A 418 15.39 -34.97 -45.42
C GLY A 418 16.83 -35.51 -45.41
N ARG A 419 17.05 -36.80 -45.08
CA ARG A 419 18.39 -37.41 -44.98
C ARG A 419 18.44 -38.79 -45.64
N ALA A 420 19.59 -39.15 -46.20
CA ALA A 420 19.85 -40.50 -46.71
C ALA A 420 20.30 -41.47 -45.61
N THR A 421 20.93 -40.96 -44.55
CA THR A 421 21.40 -41.73 -43.39
C THR A 421 20.94 -41.05 -42.10
N PRO A 422 20.26 -41.76 -41.18
CA PRO A 422 19.79 -41.18 -39.93
C PRO A 422 20.96 -40.92 -38.99
N ASP A 423 20.86 -39.85 -38.18
CA ASP A 423 21.85 -39.55 -37.14
C ASP A 423 21.88 -40.69 -36.11
N PRO A 424 23.04 -41.32 -35.84
CA PRO A 424 23.16 -42.42 -34.88
C PRO A 424 22.61 -42.08 -33.48
N ARG A 425 22.65 -40.81 -33.08
CA ARG A 425 22.13 -40.33 -31.78
C ARG A 425 20.61 -40.48 -31.67
N HIS A 426 19.91 -40.44 -32.80
CA HIS A 426 18.46 -40.61 -32.88
C HIS A 426 18.07 -42.04 -33.29
N ALA A 427 18.82 -42.65 -34.20
CA ALA A 427 18.51 -43.97 -34.73
C ALA A 427 18.66 -45.08 -33.67
N ARG A 428 19.80 -45.10 -32.95
CA ARG A 428 20.12 -46.18 -32.01
C ARG A 428 19.08 -46.33 -30.89
N PRO A 429 18.64 -45.26 -30.20
CA PRO A 429 17.58 -45.40 -29.19
C PRO A 429 16.22 -45.86 -29.74
N LEU A 430 15.91 -45.56 -31.01
CA LEU A 430 14.67 -46.00 -31.66
C LEU A 430 14.73 -47.48 -32.05
N ASP A 431 15.88 -47.95 -32.54
CA ASP A 431 16.09 -49.37 -32.86
C ASP A 431 16.11 -50.22 -31.59
N ASP A 432 16.77 -49.74 -30.52
CA ASP A 432 16.73 -50.36 -29.20
C ASP A 432 15.29 -50.43 -28.67
N SER A 433 14.47 -49.41 -28.94
CA SER A 433 13.05 -49.37 -28.57
C SER A 433 12.21 -50.43 -29.28
N VAL A 434 12.53 -50.78 -30.54
CA VAL A 434 11.89 -51.91 -31.24
C VAL A 434 12.21 -53.22 -30.52
N GLY A 435 13.50 -53.47 -30.24
CA GLY A 435 13.93 -54.69 -29.56
C GLY A 435 13.40 -54.81 -28.13
N ARG A 436 13.19 -53.69 -27.43
CA ARG A 436 12.51 -53.63 -26.12
C ARG A 436 11.03 -54.00 -26.24
N LEU A 437 10.32 -53.46 -27.22
CA LEU A 437 8.92 -53.76 -27.46
C LEU A 437 8.70 -55.25 -27.80
N GLU A 438 9.49 -55.83 -28.69
CA GLU A 438 9.35 -57.24 -29.05
C GLU A 438 9.62 -58.17 -27.84
N ARG A 439 10.59 -57.84 -26.98
CA ARG A 439 10.80 -58.57 -25.71
C ARG A 439 9.61 -58.45 -24.76
N ALA A 440 9.02 -57.26 -24.63
CA ALA A 440 7.82 -57.05 -23.82
C ALA A 440 6.60 -57.82 -24.36
N ILE A 441 6.47 -57.94 -25.68
CA ILE A 441 5.40 -58.76 -26.28
C ILE A 441 5.61 -60.24 -25.92
N GLY A 442 6.85 -60.73 -25.96
CA GLY A 442 7.18 -62.10 -25.55
C GLY A 442 6.80 -62.41 -24.09
N THR A 443 6.78 -61.43 -23.19
CA THR A 443 6.33 -61.65 -21.80
C THR A 443 4.82 -61.85 -21.67
N LEU A 444 4.06 -61.68 -22.76
CA LEU A 444 2.63 -61.98 -22.80
C LEU A 444 2.32 -63.46 -23.05
N GLU A 445 3.33 -64.26 -23.39
CA GLU A 445 3.18 -65.69 -23.67
C GLU A 445 3.19 -66.51 -22.36
N GLY A 446 2.32 -67.52 -22.26
CA GLY A 446 2.24 -68.43 -21.10
C GLY A 446 0.93 -68.34 -20.30
N ARG A 447 0.89 -69.07 -19.17
CA ARG A 447 -0.35 -69.28 -18.38
C ARG A 447 -0.74 -68.07 -17.52
N HIS A 448 0.22 -67.30 -17.03
CA HIS A 448 0.00 -66.08 -16.23
C HIS A 448 0.94 -64.96 -16.72
N PRO A 449 0.56 -64.26 -17.80
CA PRO A 449 1.36 -63.18 -18.34
C PRO A 449 1.62 -62.04 -17.35
N ASP A 450 2.82 -61.47 -17.39
CA ASP A 450 3.15 -60.24 -16.65
C ASP A 450 2.70 -59.01 -17.45
N TYR A 451 1.40 -58.76 -17.38
CA TYR A 451 0.78 -57.59 -18.02
C TYR A 451 1.28 -56.26 -17.44
N TRP A 452 1.79 -56.25 -16.20
CA TRP A 452 2.29 -55.01 -15.60
C TRP A 452 3.66 -54.64 -16.13
N HIS A 453 4.57 -55.61 -16.26
CA HIS A 453 5.83 -55.40 -16.95
C HIS A 453 5.61 -54.94 -18.40
N PHE A 454 4.71 -55.60 -19.13
CA PHE A 454 4.37 -55.19 -20.50
C PHE A 454 3.87 -53.73 -20.58
N LEU A 455 2.94 -53.33 -19.70
CA LEU A 455 2.41 -51.96 -19.69
C LEU A 455 3.47 -50.91 -19.32
N THR A 456 4.30 -51.19 -18.31
CA THR A 456 5.35 -50.25 -17.88
C THR A 456 6.46 -50.13 -18.92
N GLU A 457 6.81 -51.23 -19.58
CA GLU A 457 7.84 -51.24 -20.62
C GLU A 457 7.36 -50.53 -21.89
N THR A 458 6.13 -50.76 -22.34
CA THR A 458 5.56 -50.04 -23.49
C THR A 458 5.44 -48.53 -23.22
N GLU A 459 5.09 -48.12 -22.00
CA GLU A 459 5.08 -46.73 -21.57
C GLU A 459 6.49 -46.12 -21.57
N ALA A 460 7.48 -46.82 -21.02
CA ALA A 460 8.89 -46.39 -21.01
C ALA A 460 9.50 -46.29 -22.42
N VAL A 461 9.11 -47.19 -23.33
CA VAL A 461 9.46 -47.12 -24.76
C VAL A 461 8.88 -45.84 -25.38
N ARG A 462 7.58 -45.56 -25.20
CA ARG A 462 6.97 -44.34 -25.73
C ARG A 462 7.60 -43.06 -25.16
N ALA A 463 7.96 -43.05 -23.87
CA ALA A 463 8.66 -41.91 -23.27
C ALA A 463 10.06 -41.70 -23.89
N THR A 464 10.77 -42.79 -24.18
CA THR A 464 12.08 -42.73 -24.88
C THR A 464 11.91 -42.18 -26.29
N VAL A 465 10.92 -42.67 -27.03
CA VAL A 465 10.56 -42.18 -28.37
C VAL A 465 10.23 -40.68 -28.34
N ALA A 466 9.42 -40.24 -27.38
CA ALA A 466 9.05 -38.82 -27.23
C ALA A 466 10.27 -37.92 -26.99
N ARG A 467 11.22 -38.35 -26.13
CA ARG A 467 12.49 -37.62 -25.93
C ARG A 467 13.30 -37.49 -27.21
N VAL A 468 13.41 -38.56 -28.00
CA VAL A 468 14.12 -38.51 -29.30
C VAL A 468 13.41 -37.54 -30.26
N VAL A 469 12.09 -37.56 -30.33
CA VAL A 469 11.31 -36.61 -31.16
C VAL A 469 11.57 -35.17 -30.74
N SER A 470 11.59 -34.87 -29.43
CA SER A 470 11.93 -33.54 -28.93
C SER A 470 13.33 -33.12 -29.34
N GLN A 471 14.32 -34.01 -29.17
CA GLN A 471 15.70 -33.74 -29.56
C GLN A 471 15.85 -33.47 -31.07
N ILE A 472 15.18 -34.24 -31.93
CA ILE A 472 15.18 -34.00 -33.39
C ILE A 472 14.58 -32.63 -33.73
N ARG A 473 13.52 -32.22 -33.02
CA ARG A 473 12.88 -30.92 -33.25
C ARG A 473 13.76 -29.77 -32.78
N GLU A 474 14.42 -29.93 -31.63
CA GLU A 474 15.39 -28.96 -31.09
C GLU A 474 16.58 -28.79 -32.04
N ASP A 475 17.20 -29.90 -32.49
CA ASP A 475 18.31 -29.88 -33.45
C ASP A 475 17.93 -29.21 -34.78
N ARG A 476 16.67 -29.36 -35.22
CA ARG A 476 16.16 -28.70 -36.45
C ARG A 476 15.85 -27.23 -36.23
N GLY A 477 15.38 -26.84 -35.05
CA GLY A 477 15.13 -25.44 -34.71
C GLY A 477 16.42 -24.65 -34.49
N ALA A 478 17.44 -25.29 -33.89
CA ALA A 478 18.76 -24.70 -33.68
C ALA A 478 19.59 -24.61 -34.97
N GLY A 479 19.33 -25.44 -35.99
CA GLY A 479 19.97 -25.37 -37.31
C GLY A 479 19.34 -24.37 -38.28
N SER A 480 18.30 -23.65 -37.87
CA SER A 480 17.61 -22.61 -38.66
C SER A 480 17.79 -21.18 -38.12
N ALA A 481 18.64 -21.02 -37.10
CA ALA A 481 19.16 -19.75 -36.61
C ALA A 481 20.64 -19.63 -36.98
#